data_AF-A0A256YQ20-F1
#
_entry.id   AF-A0A256YQ20-F1
#
_cell.length_a   1.000
_cell.length_b   1.000
_cell.length_c   1.000
_cell.angle_alpha   90.00
_cell.angle_beta   90.00
_cell.angle_gamma   90.00
#
_symmetry.space_group_name_H-M   'P 1'
#
loop_
_entity.id
_entity.type
_entity.pdbx_description
1 polymer ?
#
loop_
_entity_poly.entity_id
_entity_poly.type
_entity_poly.pdbx_seq_one_letter_code
_entity_poly.pdbx_strand_id
1 'polypeptide(L)'
;MLIPKIPYIGMFWDIVFSPILSLSPALSLALISFLISLTVVIASKIVMRMSNLENIRQKIEEIRNEIFRLQKEGKEEMAKKQMEELLKINKSYMFQSFKLILVSLVIFILIFPWIAERYQSYSKIVKLPFALPFIGDGLNWLEWYILISFVVGFILKKIIE
;
A
#
# COMPACT_ATOMS: atom_id res chain seq x y z
N MET A 1 -13.54 15.55 14.84
CA MET A 1 -13.82 14.18 15.34
C MET A 1 -12.58 13.75 16.11
N LEU A 2 -12.63 13.77 17.44
CA LEU A 2 -11.48 13.45 18.30
C LEU A 2 -11.36 11.91 18.33
N ILE A 3 -10.37 11.39 17.62
CA ILE A 3 -9.98 9.98 17.77
C ILE A 3 -9.56 9.82 19.24
N PRO A 4 -10.15 8.88 20.00
CA PRO A 4 -9.79 8.69 21.39
C PRO A 4 -8.29 8.41 21.49
N LYS A 5 -7.58 9.16 22.32
CA LYS A 5 -6.17 8.90 22.63
C LYS A 5 -6.10 7.49 23.20
N ILE A 6 -5.44 6.57 22.48
CA ILE A 6 -5.11 5.25 23.02
C ILE A 6 -3.70 5.37 23.58
N PRO A 7 -3.53 5.71 24.88
CA PRO A 7 -2.24 6.13 25.43
C PRO A 7 -1.15 5.05 25.29
N TYR A 8 -1.54 3.77 25.34
CA TYR A 8 -0.59 2.65 25.29
C TYR A 8 0.04 2.42 23.92
N ILE A 9 -0.69 2.69 22.82
CA ILE A 9 -0.16 2.50 21.46
C ILE A 9 0.87 3.58 21.13
N GLY A 10 0.62 4.83 21.54
CA GLY A 10 1.56 5.92 21.33
C GLY A 10 2.88 5.74 22.07
N MET A 11 2.82 5.31 23.34
CA MET A 11 4.02 5.05 24.16
C MET A 11 4.93 3.98 23.55
N PHE A 12 4.34 2.92 22.98
CA PHE A 12 5.13 1.88 22.31
C PHE A 12 5.92 2.45 21.12
N TRP A 13 5.25 3.19 20.24
CA TRP A 13 5.90 3.76 19.06
C TRP A 13 6.95 4.82 19.43
N ASP A 14 6.71 5.61 20.48
CA ASP A 14 7.68 6.58 20.98
C ASP A 14 8.97 5.90 21.47
N ILE A 15 8.87 4.74 22.12
CA ILE A 15 10.03 3.95 22.55
C ILE A 15 10.77 3.39 21.33
N VAL A 16 10.04 2.76 20.40
CA VAL A 16 10.61 2.14 19.19
C VAL A 16 11.35 3.16 18.33
N PHE A 17 10.78 4.35 18.16
CA PHE A 17 11.33 5.39 17.30
C PHE A 17 12.12 6.47 18.05
N SER A 18 12.34 6.33 19.36
CA SER A 18 13.01 7.33 20.21
C SER A 18 14.32 7.88 19.61
N PRO A 19 15.25 7.06 19.08
CA PRO A 19 16.48 7.59 18.47
C PRO A 19 16.21 8.48 17.26
N ILE A 20 15.22 8.11 16.44
CA ILE A 20 14.84 8.82 15.20
C ILE A 20 14.07 10.10 15.53
N LEU A 21 13.29 10.11 16.62
CA LEU A 21 12.51 11.27 17.07
C LEU A 21 13.38 12.42 17.58
N SER A 22 14.66 12.17 17.88
CA SER A 22 15.62 13.23 18.27
C SER A 22 16.07 14.10 17.08
N LEU A 23 15.84 13.64 15.85
CA LEU A 23 16.19 14.37 14.62
C LEU A 23 15.18 15.47 14.30
N SER A 24 15.51 16.32 13.33
CA SER A 24 14.58 17.34 12.82
C SER A 24 13.25 16.70 12.39
N PRO A 25 12.09 17.37 12.56
CA PRO A 25 10.78 16.81 12.21
C PRO A 25 10.67 16.28 10.77
N ALA A 26 11.36 16.94 9.83
CA ALA A 26 11.38 16.51 8.43
C ALA A 26 12.15 15.19 8.24
N LEU A 27 13.34 15.08 8.84
CA LEU A 27 14.19 13.90 8.70
C LEU A 27 13.64 12.71 9.50
N SER A 28 13.12 12.96 10.70
CA SER A 28 12.50 11.92 11.52
C SER A 28 11.28 11.33 10.81
N LEU A 29 10.39 12.17 10.28
CA LEU A 29 9.24 11.70 9.51
C LEU A 29 9.65 11.01 8.21
N ALA A 30 10.69 11.48 7.51
CA ALA A 30 11.18 10.81 6.31
C ALA A 30 11.70 9.39 6.61
N LEU A 31 12.50 9.24 7.67
CA LEU A 31 13.03 7.93 8.10
C LEU A 31 11.91 6.99 8.57
N ILE A 32 10.95 7.50 9.35
CA ILE A 32 9.78 6.72 9.78
C ILE A 32 8.96 6.26 8.56
N SER A 33 8.69 7.17 7.62
CA SER A 33 7.96 6.87 6.38
C SER A 33 8.66 5.81 5.54
N PHE A 34 10.00 5.88 5.46
CA PHE A 34 10.83 4.87 4.81
C PHE A 34 10.67 3.50 5.47
N LEU A 35 10.82 3.41 6.80
CA LEU A 35 10.71 2.15 7.55
C LEU A 35 9.31 1.54 7.45
N ILE A 36 8.26 2.36 7.52
CA ILE A 36 6.88 1.89 7.35
C ILE A 36 6.66 1.38 5.93
N SER A 37 7.09 2.13 4.92
CA SER A 37 6.95 1.72 3.53
C SER A 37 7.68 0.41 3.26
N LEU A 38 8.89 0.24 3.82
CA LEU A 38 9.63 -1.01 3.79
C LEU A 38 8.85 -2.16 4.45
N THR A 39 8.26 -1.90 5.62
CA THR A 39 7.46 -2.89 6.36
C THR A 39 6.23 -3.33 5.56
N VAL A 40 5.50 -2.38 4.97
CA VAL A 40 4.34 -2.65 4.09
C VAL A 40 4.76 -3.50 2.89
N VAL A 41 5.88 -3.18 2.24
CA VAL A 41 6.39 -3.92 1.09
C VAL A 41 6.80 -5.34 1.48
N ILE A 42 7.50 -5.53 2.60
CA ILE A 42 7.89 -6.86 3.08
C ILE A 42 6.66 -7.70 3.42
N ALA A 43 5.72 -7.15 4.20
CA ALA A 43 4.48 -7.83 4.55
C ALA A 43 3.67 -8.20 3.29
N SER A 44 3.58 -7.28 2.34
CA SER A 44 2.92 -7.47 1.06
C SER A 44 3.56 -8.62 0.25
N LYS A 45 4.89 -8.66 0.18
CA LYS A 45 5.64 -9.70 -0.52
C LYS A 45 5.44 -11.07 0.10
N ILE A 46 5.41 -11.16 1.43
CA ILE A 46 5.13 -12.43 2.15
C ILE A 46 3.74 -12.94 1.77
N VAL A 47 2.72 -12.08 1.82
CA VAL A 47 1.34 -12.44 1.48
C VAL A 47 1.22 -12.87 0.02
N MET A 48 1.84 -12.12 -0.91
CA MET A 48 1.86 -12.46 -2.33
C MET A 48 2.49 -13.82 -2.59
N ARG A 49 3.65 -14.10 -1.98
CA ARG A 49 4.34 -15.41 -2.10
C ARG A 49 3.47 -16.56 -1.60
N MET A 50 2.78 -16.38 -0.48
CA MET A 50 1.86 -17.41 0.04
C MET A 50 0.66 -17.67 -0.87
N SER A 51 0.23 -16.67 -1.62
CA SER A 51 -1.03 -16.69 -2.37
C SER A 51 -0.93 -17.26 -3.80
N ASN A 52 0.29 -17.46 -4.33
CA ASN A 52 0.51 -17.98 -5.69
C ASN A 52 -0.27 -17.23 -6.79
N LEU A 53 -0.32 -15.90 -6.66
CA LEU A 53 -1.04 -14.99 -7.56
C LEU A 53 -0.60 -15.09 -9.02
N GLU A 54 0.67 -15.42 -9.25
CA GLU A 54 1.23 -15.56 -10.60
C GLU A 54 0.56 -16.71 -11.37
N ASN A 55 0.41 -17.87 -10.74
CA ASN A 55 -0.28 -19.02 -11.35
C ASN A 55 -1.76 -18.72 -11.59
N ILE A 56 -2.40 -17.94 -10.71
CA ILE A 56 -3.79 -17.53 -10.91
C ILE A 56 -3.93 -16.56 -12.08
N ARG A 57 -2.99 -15.62 -12.25
CA ARG A 57 -2.94 -14.72 -13.41
C ARG A 57 -2.75 -15.49 -14.71
N GLN A 58 -1.83 -16.45 -14.75
CA GLN A 58 -1.60 -17.28 -15.93
C GLN A 58 -2.88 -18.04 -16.32
N LYS A 59 -3.54 -18.69 -15.36
CA LYS A 59 -4.84 -19.37 -15.61
C LYS A 59 -5.94 -18.45 -16.12
N ILE A 60 -6.00 -17.22 -15.60
CA ILE A 60 -6.96 -16.21 -16.08
C ILE A 60 -6.72 -15.89 -17.56
N GLU A 61 -5.45 -15.72 -17.97
CA GLU A 61 -5.12 -15.46 -19.38
C GLU A 61 -5.34 -16.67 -20.29
N GLU A 62 -5.03 -17.88 -19.81
CA GLU A 62 -5.35 -19.12 -20.52
C GLU A 62 -6.84 -19.26 -20.82
N ILE A 63 -7.70 -19.08 -19.79
CA ILE A 63 -9.15 -19.15 -19.95
C ILE A 63 -9.67 -18.04 -20.86
N ARG A 64 -9.12 -16.82 -20.77
CA ARG A 64 -9.49 -15.70 -21.67
C ARG A 64 -9.21 -16.03 -23.14
N ASN A 65 -8.04 -16.59 -23.42
CA ASN A 65 -7.66 -17.02 -24.77
C ASN A 65 -8.56 -18.15 -25.26
N GLU A 66 -8.92 -19.09 -24.38
CA GLU A 66 -9.82 -20.19 -24.70
C GLU A 66 -11.24 -19.70 -25.02
N ILE A 67 -11.79 -18.79 -24.22
CA ILE A 67 -13.09 -18.16 -24.49
C ILE A 67 -13.09 -17.51 -25.88
N PHE A 68 -12.04 -16.77 -26.22
CA PHE A 68 -11.91 -16.12 -27.52
C PHE A 68 -11.85 -17.13 -28.68
N ARG A 69 -11.13 -18.26 -28.50
CA ARG A 69 -11.09 -19.35 -29.48
C ARG A 69 -12.48 -19.98 -29.66
N LEU A 70 -13.14 -20.34 -28.57
CA LEU A 70 -14.46 -20.98 -28.60
C LEU A 70 -15.54 -20.09 -29.23
N GLN A 71 -15.48 -18.78 -28.99
CA GLN A 71 -16.36 -17.81 -29.64
C GLN A 71 -16.15 -17.76 -31.15
N LYS A 72 -14.89 -17.77 -31.62
CA LYS A 72 -14.60 -17.85 -33.07
C LYS A 72 -15.08 -19.14 -33.72
N GLU A 73 -15.06 -20.24 -32.97
CA GLU A 73 -15.54 -21.54 -33.41
C GLU A 73 -17.07 -21.70 -33.31
N GLY A 74 -17.80 -20.67 -32.86
CA GLY A 74 -19.26 -20.70 -32.70
C GLY A 74 -19.75 -21.62 -31.56
N LYS A 75 -18.85 -22.01 -30.65
CA LYS A 75 -19.10 -22.94 -29.54
C LYS A 75 -19.62 -22.21 -28.30
N GLU A 76 -20.75 -21.53 -28.43
CA GLU A 76 -21.33 -20.64 -27.41
C GLU A 76 -21.54 -21.31 -26.04
N GLU A 77 -22.01 -22.57 -26.01
CA GLU A 77 -22.22 -23.29 -24.75
C GLU A 77 -20.91 -23.55 -23.98
N MET A 78 -19.84 -23.91 -24.70
CA MET A 78 -18.52 -24.14 -24.11
C MET A 78 -17.87 -22.82 -23.68
N ALA A 79 -18.04 -21.76 -24.46
CA ALA A 79 -17.57 -20.41 -24.10
C ALA A 79 -18.26 -19.91 -22.82
N LYS A 80 -19.56 -20.16 -22.64
CA LYS A 80 -20.29 -19.85 -21.40
C LYS A 80 -19.74 -20.62 -20.20
N LYS A 81 -19.44 -21.92 -20.34
CA LYS A 81 -18.81 -22.72 -19.27
C LYS A 81 -17.45 -22.15 -18.87
N GLN A 82 -16.62 -21.78 -19.84
CA GLN A 82 -15.32 -21.14 -19.58
C GLN A 82 -15.47 -19.76 -18.93
N MET A 83 -16.50 -18.99 -19.29
CA MET A 83 -16.81 -17.73 -18.62
C MET A 83 -17.18 -17.94 -17.13
N GLU A 84 -17.98 -18.96 -16.81
CA GLU A 84 -18.29 -19.31 -15.42
C GLU A 84 -17.04 -19.72 -14.63
N GLU A 85 -16.13 -20.47 -15.27
CA GLU A 85 -14.84 -20.81 -14.69
C GLU A 85 -13.96 -19.58 -14.45
N LEU A 86 -13.88 -18.67 -15.43
CA LEU A 86 -13.19 -17.39 -15.32
C LEU A 86 -13.72 -16.58 -14.14
N LEU A 87 -15.04 -16.52 -13.94
CA LEU A 87 -15.65 -15.84 -12.79
C LEU A 87 -15.25 -16.49 -11.46
N LYS A 88 -15.19 -17.83 -11.38
CA LYS A 88 -14.74 -18.54 -10.17
C LYS A 88 -13.28 -18.22 -9.85
N ILE A 89 -12.40 -18.23 -10.86
CA ILE A 89 -10.98 -17.91 -10.67
C ILE A 89 -10.78 -16.44 -10.32
N ASN A 90 -11.49 -15.52 -10.98
CA ASN A 90 -11.46 -14.10 -10.66
C ASN A 90 -11.87 -13.82 -9.20
N LYS A 91 -12.88 -14.53 -8.67
CA LYS A 91 -13.23 -14.43 -7.25
C LYS A 91 -12.05 -14.81 -6.36
N SER A 92 -11.37 -15.92 -6.66
CA SER A 92 -10.17 -16.35 -5.91
C SER A 92 -9.06 -15.30 -5.97
N TYR A 93 -8.74 -14.80 -7.17
CA TYR A 93 -7.77 -13.71 -7.38
C TYR A 93 -8.13 -12.46 -6.57
N MET A 94 -9.41 -12.09 -6.59
CA MET A 94 -9.93 -10.94 -5.86
C MET A 94 -9.76 -11.12 -4.36
N PHE A 95 -10.11 -12.26 -3.76
CA PHE A 95 -9.90 -12.51 -2.33
C PHE A 95 -8.43 -12.43 -1.92
N GLN A 96 -7.53 -12.96 -2.74
CA GLN A 96 -6.10 -12.87 -2.46
C GLN A 96 -5.59 -11.44 -2.57
N SER A 97 -6.06 -10.69 -3.56
CA SER A 97 -5.77 -9.26 -3.72
C SER A 97 -6.33 -8.44 -2.54
N PHE A 98 -7.52 -8.78 -2.05
CA PHE A 98 -8.09 -8.16 -0.85
C PHE A 98 -7.26 -8.45 0.40
N LYS A 99 -6.76 -9.68 0.57
CA LYS A 99 -5.87 -10.02 1.69
C LYS A 99 -4.64 -9.13 1.71
N LEU A 100 -4.05 -8.85 0.54
CA LEU A 100 -2.92 -7.94 0.39
C LEU A 100 -3.27 -6.51 0.84
N ILE A 101 -4.41 -5.98 0.39
CA ILE A 101 -4.89 -4.66 0.77
C ILE A 101 -5.17 -4.61 2.28
N LEU A 102 -5.82 -5.62 2.86
CA LEU A 102 -6.12 -5.67 4.29
C LEU A 102 -4.85 -5.63 5.15
N VAL A 103 -3.79 -6.33 4.74
CA VAL A 103 -2.50 -6.29 5.44
C VAL A 103 -1.93 -4.87 5.44
N SER A 104 -1.95 -4.19 4.29
CA SER A 104 -1.50 -2.79 4.22
C SER A 104 -2.37 -1.84 5.06
N LEU A 105 -3.68 -2.06 5.07
CA LEU A 105 -4.64 -1.25 5.83
C LEU A 105 -4.46 -1.42 7.34
N VAL A 106 -4.24 -2.64 7.82
CA VAL A 106 -3.97 -2.92 9.24
C VAL A 106 -2.70 -2.19 9.69
N ILE A 107 -1.62 -2.25 8.90
CA ILE A 107 -0.38 -1.52 9.20
C ILE A 107 -0.66 -0.01 9.26
N PHE A 108 -1.42 0.52 8.30
CA PHE A 108 -1.78 1.93 8.27
C PHE A 108 -2.60 2.34 9.51
N ILE A 109 -3.64 1.59 9.87
CA ILE A 109 -4.49 1.88 11.04
C ILE A 109 -3.69 1.85 12.34
N LEU A 110 -2.69 0.98 12.46
CA LEU A 110 -1.88 0.86 13.67
C LEU A 110 -0.89 2.01 13.87
N ILE A 111 -0.35 2.56 12.78
CA ILE A 111 0.76 3.52 12.84
C ILE A 111 0.31 4.95 12.54
N PHE A 112 -0.64 5.11 11.63
CA PHE A 112 -1.04 6.42 11.11
C PHE A 112 -1.65 7.35 12.17
N PRO A 113 -2.50 6.90 13.11
CA PRO A 113 -2.98 7.76 14.19
C PRO A 113 -1.85 8.32 15.06
N TRP A 114 -0.81 7.53 15.31
CA TRP A 114 0.36 7.97 16.08
C TRP A 114 1.19 9.02 15.32
N ILE A 115 1.42 8.81 14.02
CA ILE A 115 2.07 9.83 13.17
C ILE A 115 1.25 11.12 13.17
N ALA A 116 -0.06 11.01 12.97
CA ALA A 116 -0.95 12.17 12.96
C ALA A 116 -0.86 12.92 14.29
N GLU A 117 -0.97 12.24 15.44
CA GLU A 117 -0.88 12.87 16.76
C GLU A 117 0.46 13.60 16.96
N ARG A 118 1.57 12.97 16.53
CA ARG A 118 2.93 13.49 16.73
C ARG A 118 3.25 14.70 15.85
N TYR A 119 2.76 14.69 14.61
CA TYR A 119 3.19 15.65 13.58
C TYR A 119 2.12 16.67 13.19
N GLN A 120 0.85 16.50 13.59
CA GLN A 120 -0.24 17.45 13.28
C GLN A 120 -0.02 18.85 13.86
N SER A 121 0.76 18.99 14.93
CA SER A 121 1.05 20.29 15.55
C SER A 121 1.98 21.16 14.69
N TYR A 122 2.71 20.55 13.74
CA TYR A 122 3.56 21.29 12.80
C TYR A 122 2.71 21.74 11.61
N SER A 123 2.57 23.05 11.44
CA SER A 123 1.87 23.62 10.29
C SER A 123 2.57 23.31 8.96
N LYS A 124 3.90 23.34 8.95
CA LYS A 124 4.76 22.98 7.81
C LYS A 124 5.99 22.23 8.32
N ILE A 125 6.24 21.05 7.76
CA ILE A 125 7.41 20.22 8.10
C ILE A 125 8.57 20.50 7.15
N VAL A 126 8.28 20.70 5.87
CA VAL A 126 9.29 21.02 4.84
C VAL A 126 8.89 22.29 4.12
N LYS A 127 9.83 23.21 3.94
CA LYS A 127 9.65 24.36 3.03
C LYS A 127 10.24 23.99 1.68
N LEU A 128 9.46 24.21 0.62
CA LEU A 128 9.90 23.94 -0.73
C LEU A 128 10.59 25.18 -1.32
N PRO A 129 11.58 25.02 -2.22
CA PRO A 129 12.21 26.14 -2.91
C PRO A 129 11.32 26.74 -4.01
N PHE A 130 10.16 26.14 -4.29
CA PHE A 130 9.15 26.59 -5.23
C PHE A 130 7.76 26.32 -4.65
N ALA A 131 6.74 27.07 -5.10
CA ALA A 131 5.36 26.85 -4.70
C ALA A 131 4.68 25.86 -5.66
N LEU A 132 4.04 24.83 -5.10
CA LEU A 132 3.21 23.90 -5.85
C LEU A 132 1.79 24.45 -6.03
N PRO A 133 1.15 24.25 -7.20
CA PRO A 133 -0.27 24.51 -7.38
C PRO A 133 -1.09 23.76 -6.31
N PHE A 134 -2.09 24.40 -5.73
CA PHE A 134 -2.98 23.88 -4.67
C PHE A 134 -2.35 23.61 -3.28
N ILE A 135 -1.05 23.33 -3.19
CA ILE A 135 -0.36 22.94 -1.93
C ILE A 135 0.44 24.11 -1.31
N GLY A 136 0.99 25.00 -2.14
CA GLY A 136 1.76 26.17 -1.69
C GLY A 136 3.27 25.91 -1.57
N ASP A 137 3.94 26.70 -0.73
CA ASP A 137 5.40 26.80 -0.56
C ASP A 137 5.98 25.87 0.53
N GLY A 138 5.17 24.98 1.10
CA GLY A 138 5.64 24.03 2.10
C GLY A 138 4.69 22.86 2.28
N LEU A 139 5.26 21.74 2.70
CA LEU A 139 4.55 20.48 2.89
C LEU A 139 4.18 20.31 4.36
N ASN A 140 2.93 19.95 4.60
CA ASN A 140 2.52 19.42 5.90
C ASN A 140 3.02 17.99 6.09
N TRP A 141 2.77 17.42 7.27
CA TRP A 141 3.22 16.07 7.61
C TRP A 141 2.64 14.98 6.69
N LEU A 142 1.39 15.14 6.26
CA LEU A 142 0.71 14.15 5.45
C LEU A 142 1.27 14.14 4.03
N GLU A 143 1.43 15.32 3.44
CA GLU A 143 2.02 15.49 2.11
C GLU A 143 3.46 15.00 2.08
N TRP A 144 4.25 15.31 3.12
CA TRP A 144 5.62 14.83 3.23
C TRP A 144 5.68 13.31 3.37
N TYR A 145 4.81 12.71 4.21
CA TYR A 145 4.70 11.26 4.34
C TYR A 145 4.37 10.60 3.00
N ILE A 146 3.36 11.10 2.27
CA ILE A 146 2.95 10.56 0.97
C ILE A 146 4.08 10.66 -0.05
N LEU A 147 4.78 11.80 -0.12
CA LEU A 147 5.90 12.02 -1.03
C LEU A 147 7.01 11.00 -0.79
N ILE A 148 7.42 10.84 0.47
CA ILE A 148 8.47 9.87 0.83
C ILE A 148 8.00 8.44 0.55
N SER A 149 6.81 8.06 0.98
CA SER A 149 6.26 6.73 0.72
C SER A 149 6.17 6.40 -0.77
N PHE A 150 5.82 7.37 -1.60
CA PHE A 150 5.80 7.21 -3.05
C PHE A 150 7.21 6.93 -3.59
N VAL A 151 8.18 7.80 -3.29
CA VAL A 151 9.60 7.66 -3.72
C VAL A 151 10.17 6.30 -3.29
N VAL A 152 9.95 5.94 -2.03
CA VAL A 152 10.41 4.65 -1.48
C VAL A 152 9.72 3.49 -2.19
N GLY A 153 8.42 3.60 -2.49
CA GLY A 153 7.70 2.63 -3.29
C GLY A 153 8.33 2.39 -4.67
N PHE A 154 8.77 3.45 -5.38
CA PHE A 154 9.48 3.28 -6.64
C PHE A 154 10.82 2.57 -6.48
N ILE A 155 11.61 2.98 -5.50
CA ILE A 155 12.93 2.40 -5.23
C ILE A 155 12.78 0.91 -4.89
N LEU A 156 11.85 0.58 -4.00
CA LEU A 156 11.65 -0.80 -3.56
C LEU A 156 11.10 -1.69 -4.67
N LYS A 157 10.20 -1.19 -5.53
CA LYS A 157 9.76 -1.94 -6.73
C LYS A 157 10.94 -2.31 -7.62
N LYS A 158 11.83 -1.35 -7.91
CA LYS A 158 13.01 -1.57 -8.74
C LYS A 158 14.03 -2.55 -8.15
N ILE A 159 14.07 -2.70 -6.82
CA ILE A 159 14.97 -3.65 -6.14
C ILE A 159 14.36 -5.05 -6.08
N ILE A 160 13.03 -5.14 -6.07
CA ILE A 160 12.29 -6.39 -5.84
C ILE A 160 11.89 -7.09 -7.15
N GLU A 161 11.67 -6.32 -8.22
CA GLU A 161 11.55 -6.81 -9.60
C GLU A 161 12.93 -7.20 -10.17
#